data_AF-A0A930WMV1-F1
#
_entry.id   AF-A0A930WMV1-F1
#
_cell.length_a   1.000
_cell.length_b   1.000
_cell.length_c   1.000
_cell.angle_alpha   90.00
_cell.angle_beta   90.00
_cell.angle_gamma   90.00
#
_symmetry.space_group_name_H-M   'P 1'
#
loop_
_entity.id
_entity.type
_entity.pdbx_description
1 polymer ?
#
loop_
_entity_poly.entity_id
_entity_poly.type
_entity_poly.pdbx_seq_one_letter_code
_entity_poly.pdbx_strand_id
1 'polypeptide(L)' 'MKKKFFSWAIPALMLLTLFPFQAVSACTGFIIGKDLTTDGSTLYGRTEDLEPNHNKNFVVRERKY' A
#
# COMPACT_ATOMS: atom_id res chain seq x y z
N MET A 1 19.94 22.16 33.62
CA MET A 1 19.86 20.73 33.21
C MET A 1 18.51 20.38 32.56
N LYS A 2 17.36 20.68 33.19
CA LYS A 2 16.01 20.35 32.68
C LYS A 2 15.69 20.84 31.25
N LYS A 3 16.11 22.07 30.89
CA LYS A 3 15.90 22.64 29.53
C LYS A 3 16.71 21.94 28.43
N LYS A 4 17.94 21.49 28.73
CA LYS A 4 18.80 20.76 27.78
C LYS A 4 18.31 19.31 27.59
N PHE A 5 17.76 18.72 28.64
CA PHE A 5 17.11 17.42 28.59
C PHE A 5 15.88 17.46 27.68
N PHE A 6 15.04 18.48 27.82
CA PHE A 6 13.86 18.65 26.96
C PHE A 6 14.22 18.94 25.49
N SER A 7 15.31 19.69 25.27
CA SER A 7 15.79 19.98 23.91
C SER A 7 16.34 18.76 23.16
N TRP A 8 16.81 17.72 23.86
CA TRP A 8 17.26 16.46 23.26
C TRP A 8 16.15 15.40 23.25
N ALA A 9 15.25 15.44 24.22
CA ALA A 9 14.13 14.49 24.32
C ALA A 9 13.14 14.65 23.15
N ILE A 10 12.84 15.88 22.72
CA ILE A 10 11.92 16.11 21.60
C ILE A 10 12.45 15.55 20.27
N PRO A 11 13.67 15.88 19.81
CA PRO A 11 14.20 15.32 18.55
C PRO A 11 14.44 13.81 18.64
N ALA A 12 14.84 13.28 19.80
CA ALA A 12 14.96 11.82 19.99
C ALA A 12 13.60 11.10 19.89
N LEU A 13 12.55 11.69 20.47
CA LEU A 13 11.19 11.18 20.37
C LEU A 13 10.66 11.26 18.93
N MET A 14 10.95 12.35 18.21
CA MET A 14 10.61 12.48 16.78
C MET A 14 11.36 11.46 15.92
N LEU A 15 12.63 11.17 16.21
CA LEU A 15 13.39 10.12 15.50
C LEU A 15 12.80 8.73 15.73
N LEU A 16 12.32 8.46 16.94
CA LEU A 16 11.66 7.21 17.32
C LEU A 16 10.27 7.06 16.68
N THR A 17 9.50 8.15 16.54
CA THR A 17 8.14 8.10 15.94
C THR A 17 8.16 8.17 14.41
N LEU A 18 9.19 8.74 13.80
CA LEU A 18 9.38 8.80 12.35
C LEU A 18 10.20 7.62 11.80
N PHE A 19 10.67 6.71 12.66
CA PHE A 19 11.40 5.52 12.23
C PHE A 19 10.47 4.62 11.38
N PRO A 20 10.91 4.18 10.20
CA PRO A 20 10.04 3.78 9.10
C PRO A 20 9.52 2.36 9.29
N PHE A 21 8.57 2.17 10.21
CA PHE A 21 7.60 1.08 10.10
C PHE A 21 6.38 1.59 9.32
N GLN A 22 6.63 2.19 8.16
CA GLN A 22 5.60 2.20 7.14
C GLN A 22 5.59 0.76 6.62
N ALA A 23 4.62 -0.04 7.09
CA ALA A 23 4.26 -1.27 6.38
C ALA A 23 3.81 -0.81 4.99
N VAL A 24 4.77 -0.72 4.06
CA VAL A 24 4.50 -0.24 2.72
C VAL A 24 3.63 -1.30 2.08
N SER A 25 2.34 -0.99 1.94
CA SER A 25 1.47 -1.72 1.05
C SER A 25 1.96 -1.42 -0.36
N ALA A 26 2.86 -2.24 -0.86
CA ALA A 26 3.27 -2.20 -2.25
C ALA A 26 2.12 -2.82 -3.07
N CYS A 27 1.62 -2.07 -4.03
CA CYS A 27 0.65 -2.57 -4.99
C CYS A 27 1.08 -1.99 -6.33
N THR A 28 1.27 -2.84 -7.32
CA THR A 28 1.62 -2.40 -8.68
C THR A 28 0.41 -2.60 -9.59
N GLY A 29 -0.02 -1.55 -10.27
CA GLY A 29 -1.12 -1.60 -11.22
C GLY A 29 -0.65 -1.46 -12.66
N PHE A 30 -1.43 -1.99 -13.60
CA PHE A 30 -1.27 -1.71 -15.03
C PHE A 30 -2.62 -1.47 -15.70
N ILE A 31 -2.60 -0.71 -16.79
CA ILE A 31 -3.73 -0.47 -17.69
C ILE A 31 -3.18 -0.54 -19.12
N ILE A 32 -3.81 -1.34 -19.97
CA ILE A 32 -3.43 -1.55 -21.37
C ILE A 32 -4.64 -1.23 -22.24
N GLY A 33 -4.52 -0.21 -23.09
CA GLY A 33 -5.55 0.17 -24.03
C GLY A 33 -5.76 -0.87 -25.13
N LYS A 34 -6.96 -0.90 -25.69
CA LYS A 34 -7.35 -1.84 -26.76
C LYS A 34 -6.44 -1.85 -27.99
N ASP A 35 -5.82 -0.72 -28.32
CA ASP A 35 -4.93 -0.62 -29.48
C ASP A 35 -3.52 -1.16 -29.20
N LEU A 36 -3.26 -1.59 -27.95
CA LEU A 36 -2.00 -2.17 -27.50
C LEU A 36 -2.11 -3.69 -27.22
N THR A 37 -3.29 -4.28 -27.37
CA THR A 37 -3.52 -5.74 -27.25
C THR A 37 -3.73 -6.37 -28.61
N THR A 38 -3.40 -7.66 -28.75
CA THR A 38 -3.51 -8.37 -30.03
C THR A 38 -4.96 -8.68 -30.42
N ASP A 39 -5.88 -8.73 -29.46
CA ASP A 39 -7.28 -9.07 -29.63
C ASP A 39 -8.24 -7.88 -29.50
N GLY A 40 -7.72 -6.67 -29.30
CA GLY A 40 -8.52 -5.46 -29.12
C GLY A 40 -9.22 -5.37 -27.75
N SER A 41 -8.90 -6.25 -26.81
CA SER A 41 -9.41 -6.15 -25.43
C SER A 41 -8.70 -5.05 -24.64
N THR A 42 -9.36 -4.47 -23.64
CA THR A 42 -8.70 -3.61 -22.66
C THR A 42 -8.33 -4.44 -21.44
N LEU A 43 -7.07 -4.38 -21.00
CA LEU A 43 -6.60 -5.12 -19.83
C LEU A 43 -6.28 -4.15 -18.71
N TYR A 44 -6.65 -4.52 -17.49
CA TYR A 44 -6.26 -3.82 -16.28
C TYR A 44 -6.03 -4.85 -15.19
N GLY A 45 -5.04 -4.59 -14.33
CA GLY A 45 -4.67 -5.53 -13.29
C GLY A 45 -3.90 -4.85 -12.17
N ARG A 46 -3.85 -5.51 -11.02
CA ARG A 46 -3.11 -5.06 -9.83
C ARG A 46 -2.47 -6.26 -9.14
N THR A 47 -1.25 -6.10 -8.65
CA THR A 47 -0.69 -7.00 -7.64
C THR A 47 -1.21 -6.62 -6.26
N GLU A 48 -1.51 -7.63 -5.44
CA GLU A 48 -1.81 -7.43 -4.03
C GLU A 48 -0.65 -7.99 -3.22
N ASP A 49 0.28 -7.14 -2.80
CA ASP A 49 1.45 -7.58 -2.05
C ASP A 49 1.02 -7.74 -0.58
N LEU A 50 0.46 -8.92 -0.28
CA LEU A 50 0.04 -9.38 1.05
C LEU A 50 0.99 -10.47 1.56
N GLU A 51 0.70 -11.03 2.74
CA GLU A 51 1.47 -12.12 3.29
C GLU A 51 1.45 -13.37 2.37
N PRO A 52 2.51 -14.21 2.36
CA PRO A 52 2.63 -15.35 1.42
C PRO A 52 1.47 -16.35 1.46
N ASN A 53 0.83 -16.53 2.62
CA ASN A 53 -0.26 -17.48 2.83
C ASN A 53 -1.60 -16.76 3.02
N HIS A 54 -1.96 -15.91 2.07
CA HIS A 54 -3.21 -15.15 2.08
C HIS A 54 -4.22 -15.73 1.08
N ASN A 55 -5.32 -16.32 1.57
CA ASN A 55 -6.37 -16.88 0.73
C ASN A 55 -7.05 -15.79 -0.12
N LYS A 56 -7.21 -16.06 -1.43
CA LYS A 56 -7.90 -15.17 -2.37
C LYS A 56 -9.27 -15.76 -2.70
N ASN A 57 -10.33 -15.01 -2.39
CA ASN A 57 -11.70 -15.42 -2.64
C ASN A 57 -12.34 -14.50 -3.70
N PHE A 58 -13.00 -15.10 -4.69
CA PHE A 58 -13.85 -14.38 -5.62
C PHE A 58 -15.30 -14.42 -5.14
N VAL A 59 -15.84 -13.26 -4.75
CA VAL A 59 -17.20 -13.16 -4.19
C VAL A 59 -18.01 -12.16 -5.01
N VAL A 60 -19.07 -12.66 -5.65
CA VAL A 60 -20.06 -11.83 -6.34
C VAL A 60 -21.04 -11.29 -5.30
N ARG A 61 -21.23 -9.96 -5.27
CA ARG A 61 -22.21 -9.31 -4.39
C ARG A 61 -23.35 -8.74 -5.21
N GLU A 62 -24.57 -9.22 -4.96
CA GLU A 62 -25.77 -8.69 -5.59
C GLU A 62 -26.06 -7.26 -5.13
N ARG A 63 -26.72 -6.49 -6.00
CA ARG A 63 -27.16 -5.13 -5.70
C ARG A 63 -28.20 -5.17 -4.58
N LYS A 64 -28.00 -4.34 -3.55
CA LYS A 64 -29.05 -4.02 -2.57
C LYS A 64 -29.76 -2.75 -3.02
N TYR A 65 -31.09 -2.76 -2.99
CA TYR A 65 -31.96 -1.62 -3.26
C TYR A 65 -32.33 -0.91 -1.95
#